data_AF-A0A371KKW9-F1
#
_entry.id   AF-A0A371KKW9-F1
#
_cell.length_a   1.000
_cell.length_b   1.000
_cell.length_c   1.000
_cell.angle_alpha   90.00
_cell.angle_beta   90.00
_cell.angle_gamma   90.00
#
_symmetry.space_group_name_H-M   'P 1'
#
loop_
_entity.id
_entity.type
_entity.pdbx_description
1 polymer ?
#
loop_
_entity_poly.entity_id
_entity_poly.type
_entity_poly.pdbx_seq_one_letter_code
_entity_poly.pdbx_strand_id
1 'polypeptide(L)'
;MTYENLDRELVNALLGDGRASLRSLGEDLDVSVTTVSNHLSDLEDEGIINGYTPKVDYDKLGYDVTAIIQLKVEGSSLPAVTEDLKEHKQMISVYEVTGDYDIIAV
;
A
#
# COMPACT_ATOMS: atom_id res chain seq x y z
N MET A 1 -8.68 -24.08 11.01
CA MET A 1 -8.01 -24.47 12.28
C MET A 1 -6.47 -24.52 12.25
N THR A 2 -5.74 -24.71 11.14
CA THR A 2 -4.26 -24.56 11.13
C THR A 2 -3.71 -23.47 10.18
N TYR A 3 -4.54 -22.84 9.34
CA TYR A 3 -4.05 -21.82 8.40
C TYR A 3 -4.92 -20.56 8.27
N GLU A 4 -5.93 -20.35 9.13
CA GLU A 4 -6.83 -19.19 9.00
C GLU A 4 -6.17 -17.82 9.23
N ASN A 5 -4.93 -17.79 9.71
CA ASN A 5 -4.16 -16.55 9.88
C ASN A 5 -2.85 -16.51 9.08
N LEU A 6 -2.49 -17.54 8.32
CA LEU A 6 -1.19 -17.58 7.64
C LEU A 6 -1.03 -16.41 6.66
N ASP A 7 -2.05 -16.14 5.84
CA ASP A 7 -2.02 -15.02 4.89
C ASP A 7 -1.85 -13.67 5.60
N ARG A 8 -2.51 -13.49 6.74
CA ARG A 8 -2.40 -12.26 7.54
C ARG A 8 -1.00 -12.11 8.14
N GLU A 9 -0.44 -13.20 8.65
CA GLU A 9 0.91 -13.20 9.22
C GLU A 9 1.97 -12.97 8.14
N LEU A 10 1.81 -13.58 6.96
CA LEU A 10 2.64 -13.36 5.78
C LEU A 10 2.59 -11.91 5.30
N VAL A 11 1.39 -11.34 5.17
CA VAL A 11 1.22 -9.92 4.81
C VAL A 11 1.88 -9.01 5.85
N ASN A 12 1.72 -9.28 7.14
CA ASN A 12 2.36 -8.51 8.20
C ASN A 12 3.90 -8.59 8.14
N ALA A 13 4.45 -9.76 7.86
CA ALA A 13 5.89 -9.94 7.69
C ALA A 13 6.41 -9.10 6.50
N LEU A 14 5.70 -9.13 5.36
CA LEU A 14 6.05 -8.36 4.16
C LEU A 14 5.86 -6.84 4.32
N LEU A 15 4.91 -6.38 5.13
CA LEU A 15 4.78 -4.96 5.49
C LEU A 15 5.98 -4.47 6.34
N GLY A 16 6.57 -5.38 7.11
CA GLY A 16 7.83 -5.17 7.83
C GLY A 16 9.01 -5.08 6.86
N ASP A 17 9.23 -6.15 6.10
CA ASP A 17 10.28 -6.28 5.09
C ASP A 17 9.75 -6.93 3.80
N GLY A 18 9.41 -6.09 2.82
CA GLY A 18 8.93 -6.54 1.51
C GLY A 18 9.98 -7.26 0.66
N ARG A 19 11.24 -7.33 1.12
CA ARG A 19 12.32 -8.08 0.46
C ARG A 19 12.68 -9.37 1.20
N ALA A 20 11.92 -9.73 2.23
CA ALA A 20 12.13 -10.96 2.98
C ALA A 20 12.14 -12.16 2.02
N SER A 21 13.09 -13.07 2.23
CA SER A 21 13.18 -14.28 1.40
C SER A 21 12.08 -15.27 1.78
N LEU A 22 11.60 -16.08 0.83
CA LEU A 22 10.65 -17.16 1.12
C LEU A 22 11.15 -18.12 2.22
N ARG A 23 12.48 -18.27 2.31
CA ARG A 23 13.11 -19.07 3.36
C ARG A 23 12.95 -18.45 4.74
N SER A 24 13.29 -17.17 4.90
CA SER A 24 13.15 -16.48 6.19
C SER A 24 11.68 -16.39 6.59
N LEU A 25 10.77 -16.14 5.65
CA LEU A 25 9.34 -16.15 5.90
C LEU A 25 8.84 -17.54 6.35
N GLY A 26 9.33 -18.63 5.76
CA GLY A 26 8.98 -19.99 6.20
C GLY A 26 9.52 -20.34 7.59
N GLU A 27 10.74 -19.89 7.91
CA GLU A 27 11.33 -20.03 9.24
C GLU A 27 10.54 -19.21 10.29
N ASP A 28 10.15 -17.98 9.98
CA ASP A 28 9.43 -17.07 10.89
C ASP A 28 7.97 -17.52 11.13
N LEU A 29 7.32 -18.09 10.11
CA LEU A 29 5.91 -18.51 10.14
C LEU A 29 5.72 -19.99 10.47
N ASP A 30 6.79 -20.73 10.76
CA ASP A 30 6.80 -22.18 11.04
C ASP A 30 6.09 -23.01 9.95
N VAL A 31 6.35 -22.69 8.68
CA VAL A 31 5.78 -23.39 7.51
C VAL A 31 6.84 -23.66 6.44
N SER A 32 6.52 -24.58 5.51
CA SER A 32 7.44 -24.88 4.43
C SER A 32 7.60 -23.70 3.46
N VAL A 33 8.77 -23.58 2.82
CA VAL A 33 9.02 -22.58 1.77
C VAL A 33 8.00 -22.70 0.63
N THR A 34 7.59 -23.92 0.28
CA THR A 34 6.55 -24.16 -0.74
C THR A 34 5.19 -23.63 -0.29
N THR A 35 4.84 -23.79 1.00
CA THR A 35 3.62 -23.21 1.56
C THR A 35 3.64 -21.70 1.43
N VAL A 36 4.71 -21.02 1.87
CA VAL A 36 4.84 -19.55 1.73
C VAL A 36 4.75 -19.13 0.27
N SER A 37 5.45 -19.82 -0.64
CA SER A 37 5.44 -19.50 -2.06
C SER A 37 4.04 -19.57 -2.66
N ASN A 38 3.26 -20.61 -2.34
CA ASN A 38 1.91 -20.76 -2.87
C ASN A 38 0.99 -19.65 -2.35
N HIS A 39 0.98 -19.43 -1.03
CA HIS A 39 0.17 -18.38 -0.42
C HIS A 39 0.55 -16.98 -0.92
N LEU A 40 1.84 -16.71 -1.13
CA LEU A 40 2.29 -15.45 -1.69
C LEU A 40 1.77 -15.25 -3.13
N SER A 41 1.90 -16.27 -3.97
CA SER A 41 1.38 -16.23 -5.33
C SER A 41 -0.14 -16.05 -5.35
N ASP A 42 -0.88 -16.74 -4.49
CA ASP A 42 -2.34 -16.59 -4.38
C ASP A 42 -2.71 -15.15 -3.98
N LEU A 43 -2.02 -14.56 -3.00
CA LEU A 43 -2.24 -13.16 -2.58
C LEU A 43 -1.92 -12.13 -3.67
N GLU A 44 -0.91 -12.39 -4.48
CA GLU A 44 -0.54 -11.54 -5.62
C GLU A 44 -1.55 -11.69 -6.77
N ASP A 45 -1.94 -12.93 -7.11
CA ASP A 45 -2.90 -13.25 -8.17
C ASP A 45 -4.32 -12.73 -7.86
N GLU A 46 -4.71 -12.75 -6.58
CA GLU A 46 -5.98 -12.17 -6.11
C GLU A 46 -5.97 -10.64 -6.02
N GLY A 47 -4.81 -9.99 -6.21
CA GLY A 47 -4.66 -8.53 -6.10
C GLY A 47 -4.73 -8.02 -4.65
N ILE A 48 -4.59 -8.90 -3.66
CA ILE A 48 -4.47 -8.51 -2.24
C ILE A 48 -3.12 -7.81 -2.03
N ILE A 49 -2.05 -8.39 -2.59
CA ILE A 49 -0.74 -7.74 -2.70
C ILE A 49 -0.64 -7.12 -4.09
N ASN A 50 -0.72 -5.80 -4.15
CA ASN A 50 -0.67 -5.03 -5.39
C ASN A 50 0.76 -4.75 -5.88
N GLY A 51 1.77 -5.01 -5.04
CA GLY A 51 3.18 -4.80 -5.36
C GLY A 51 4.02 -4.42 -4.14
N TYR A 52 5.31 -4.21 -4.40
CA TYR A 52 6.31 -3.91 -3.38
C TYR A 52 6.97 -2.57 -3.69
N THR A 53 7.00 -1.68 -2.69
CA THR A 53 7.58 -0.33 -2.82
C THR A 53 8.62 -0.09 -1.72
N PRO A 54 9.73 0.61 -2.02
CA PRO A 54 10.69 0.99 -0.99
C PRO A 54 10.08 2.03 -0.02
N LYS A 55 10.52 1.99 1.24
CA LYS A 55 10.32 3.11 2.18
C LYS A 55 11.34 4.20 1.83
N VAL A 56 10.87 5.37 1.42
CA VAL A 56 11.70 6.46 0.89
C VAL A 56 11.81 7.58 1.90
N ASP A 57 13.04 8.07 2.08
CA ASP A 57 13.32 9.34 2.76
C ASP A 57 13.35 10.44 1.70
N TYR A 58 12.23 11.14 1.55
CA TYR A 58 12.02 12.14 0.50
C TYR A 58 12.88 13.39 0.71
N ASP A 59 13.13 13.79 1.96
CA ASP A 59 13.99 14.93 2.30
C ASP A 59 15.42 14.70 1.75
N LYS A 60 15.96 13.48 1.92
CA LYS A 60 17.28 13.11 1.37
C LYS A 60 17.34 13.10 -0.15
N LEU A 61 16.20 13.07 -0.83
CA LEU A 61 16.11 13.16 -2.29
C LEU A 61 15.86 14.59 -2.79
N GLY A 62 15.86 15.59 -1.89
CA GLY A 62 15.65 17.00 -2.22
C GLY A 62 14.18 17.40 -2.33
N TYR A 63 13.26 16.58 -1.81
CA TYR A 63 11.87 16.98 -1.62
C TYR A 63 11.73 17.62 -0.25
N ASP A 64 12.01 18.92 -0.19
CA ASP A 64 12.07 19.66 1.08
C ASP A 64 10.71 19.81 1.80
N VAL A 65 9.61 19.49 1.11
CA VAL A 65 8.25 19.65 1.63
C VAL A 65 7.38 18.46 1.19
N THR A 66 6.75 17.81 2.17
CA THR A 66 5.56 16.97 1.96
C THR A 66 4.35 17.74 2.46
N ALA A 67 3.35 17.93 1.60
CA ALA A 67 2.13 18.65 1.93
C ALA A 67 0.97 17.68 2.15
N ILE A 68 0.11 17.97 3.12
CA ILE A 68 -1.20 17.33 3.24
C ILE A 68 -2.22 18.38 2.84
N ILE A 69 -2.90 18.15 1.73
CA ILE A 69 -3.82 19.11 1.11
C ILE A 69 -5.24 18.65 1.40
N GLN A 70 -6.06 19.54 1.97
CA GLN A 70 -7.48 19.32 2.19
C GLN A 70 -8.26 20.20 1.21
N LEU A 71 -9.06 19.60 0.35
CA LEU A 71 -9.79 20.30 -0.71
C LEU A 71 -11.29 20.24 -0.45
N LYS A 72 -11.93 21.40 -0.61
CA LYS A 72 -13.38 21.52 -0.76
C LYS A 72 -13.68 21.69 -2.23
N VAL A 73 -14.52 20.84 -2.78
CA VAL A 73 -14.90 20.85 -4.20
C VAL A 73 -16.41 20.78 -4.33
N GLU A 74 -16.93 21.48 -5.34
CA GLU A 74 -18.33 21.32 -5.70
C GLU A 74 -18.58 19.88 -6.14
N GLY A 75 -19.67 19.26 -5.67
CA GLY A 75 -19.89 17.82 -5.85
C GLY A 75 -19.91 17.35 -7.31
N SER A 76 -20.34 18.19 -8.25
CA SER A 76 -20.27 17.89 -9.69
C SER A 76 -18.85 17.82 -10.25
N SER A 77 -17.89 18.48 -9.59
CA SER A 77 -16.50 18.61 -10.02
C SER A 77 -15.59 17.57 -9.36
N LEU A 78 -16.05 16.90 -8.30
CA LEU A 78 -15.28 15.92 -7.54
C LEU A 78 -14.59 14.86 -8.42
N PRO A 79 -15.28 14.18 -9.37
CA PRO A 79 -14.64 13.15 -10.19
C PRO A 79 -13.51 13.70 -11.07
N ALA A 80 -13.70 14.89 -11.64
CA ALA A 80 -12.70 15.52 -12.50
C ALA A 80 -11.47 15.94 -11.70
N VAL A 81 -11.67 16.56 -10.53
CA VAL A 81 -10.57 16.98 -9.66
C VAL A 81 -9.79 15.78 -9.12
N THR A 82 -10.48 14.71 -8.71
CA THR A 82 -9.82 13.47 -8.26
C THR A 82 -8.97 12.85 -9.36
N GLU A 83 -9.45 12.82 -10.61
CA GLU A 83 -8.68 12.27 -11.74
C GLU A 83 -7.45 13.13 -12.06
N ASP A 84 -7.63 14.46 -12.15
CA ASP A 84 -6.53 15.40 -12.39
C ASP A 84 -5.43 15.24 -11.33
N LEU A 85 -5.80 15.06 -10.05
CA LEU A 85 -4.83 14.80 -8.97
C LEU A 85 -4.08 13.48 -9.18
N LYS A 86 -4.77 12.39 -9.53
CA LYS A 86 -4.13 11.07 -9.74
C LYS A 86 -3.12 11.07 -10.89
N GLU A 87 -3.29 11.92 -11.90
CA GLU A 87 -2.35 12.01 -13.03
C GLU A 87 -1.03 12.71 -12.65
N HIS A 88 -0.99 13.45 -11.54
CA HIS A 88 0.22 14.10 -11.07
C HIS A 88 1.17 13.10 -10.41
N LYS A 89 2.36 12.93 -11.02
CA LYS A 89 3.40 11.98 -10.55
C LYS A 89 3.92 12.23 -9.14
N GLN A 90 3.72 13.45 -8.62
CA GLN A 90 4.13 13.84 -7.27
C GLN A 90 3.10 13.45 -6.21
N MET A 91 1.88 13.04 -6.59
CA MET A 91 0.90 12.55 -5.63
C MET A 91 1.31 11.18 -5.12
N ILE A 92 1.37 11.06 -3.80
CA ILE A 92 1.58 9.82 -3.07
C ILE A 92 0.24 9.13 -2.87
N SER A 93 -0.81 9.88 -2.53
CA SER A 93 -2.15 9.33 -2.30
C SER A 93 -3.24 10.37 -2.45
N VAL A 94 -4.38 9.96 -2.98
CA VAL A 94 -5.58 10.79 -3.11
C VAL A 94 -6.77 10.02 -2.55
N TYR A 95 -7.41 10.59 -1.53
CA TYR A 95 -8.56 10.00 -0.85
C TYR A 95 -9.78 10.90 -1.00
N GLU A 96 -10.89 10.34 -1.45
CA GLU A 96 -12.20 10.94 -1.24
C GLU A 96 -12.63 10.65 0.20
N VAL A 97 -13.03 11.69 0.92
CA VAL A 97 -13.34 11.59 2.35
C VAL A 97 -14.71 12.18 2.64
N THR A 98 -15.33 11.69 3.71
CA THR A 98 -16.53 12.29 4.29
C THR A 98 -16.15 13.31 5.35
N GLY A 99 -16.89 14.41 5.47
CA GLY A 99 -16.69 15.41 6.53
C GLY A 99 -16.73 16.82 5.98
N ASP A 100 -15.93 17.71 6.57
CA ASP A 100 -15.85 19.12 6.16
C ASP A 100 -15.11 19.31 4.83
N TYR A 101 -14.36 18.31 4.37
CA TYR A 101 -13.62 18.34 3.11
C TYR A 101 -14.03 17.14 2.27
N ASP A 102 -13.79 17.25 0.97
CA ASP A 102 -14.20 16.22 0.01
C ASP A 102 -13.01 15.37 -0.43
N ILE A 103 -11.79 15.95 -0.47
CA ILE A 103 -10.55 15.24 -0.83
C ILE A 103 -9.44 15.55 0.18
N ILE A 104 -8.69 14.51 0.54
CA ILE A 104 -7.36 14.63 1.15
C ILE A 104 -6.33 14.06 0.19
N ALA A 105 -5.33 14.88 -0.17
CA ALA A 105 -4.23 14.47 -1.04
C ALA A 105 -2.89 14.68 -0.34
N VAL A 106 -1.94 13.81 -0.63
CA VAL A 106 -0.54 13.85 -0.19
C VAL A 106 0.34 13.72 -1.41
#